data_AF-A0A410RWG9-F1
#
_entry.id   AF-A0A410RWG9-F1
#
_cell.length_a   1.000
_cell.length_b   1.000
_cell.length_c   1.000
_cell.angle_alpha   90.00
_cell.angle_beta   90.00
_cell.angle_gamma   90.00
#
_symmetry.space_group_name_H-M   'P 1'
#
loop_
_entity.id
_entity.type
_entity.pdbx_description
1 polymer ?
#
loop_
_entity_poly.entity_id
_entity_poly.type
_entity_poly.pdbx_seq_one_letter_code
_entity_poly.pdbx_strand_id
1 'polypeptide(L)'
;MIATEKGDRTRAIVLRIEDNTAVLINDFETNHARVEFGPAKVMLRPYEDVTVLDLSGSTPKRPRQLKVLMLRLGPDFATDLFEVATRDHARLRIKLSYKWQFDVQGDPEKDKSIFRVNDFIGYVCENLASRIRQVAAENEFETFHKNASVLIRRAIFGMDDAGRARKDRLFSENQLRIIDIDIKDIAPVDEKTALKLREAIDTNIQIQLDASRQEAQAAVELKRIRSEEEKQLADIASHRKSEAERQSLIELQSVDCRCGDRRRGGAPCPVRSSRCCSAGACGPGVAHGRVSARTRRTPSPAWTGRRTSSPGARSRGSGRRGPGCSRTRCPSRRRPSSIGAPPACRPRP
;
A
#
# COMPACT_ATOMS: atom_id res chain seq x y z
N MET A 1 -9.76 4.94 -49.08
CA MET A 1 -9.89 3.81 -50.02
C MET A 1 -8.50 3.28 -50.30
N ILE A 2 -8.12 2.16 -49.70
CA ILE A 2 -6.81 1.54 -49.96
C ILE A 2 -6.98 0.78 -51.27
N ALA A 3 -6.24 1.16 -52.31
CA ALA A 3 -6.25 0.50 -53.59
C ALA A 3 -5.84 -0.97 -53.40
N THR A 4 -6.75 -1.89 -53.68
CA THR A 4 -6.45 -3.32 -53.78
C THR A 4 -5.73 -3.55 -55.11
N GLU A 5 -4.42 -3.35 -55.12
CA GLU A 5 -3.57 -3.95 -56.15
C GLU A 5 -3.85 -5.46 -56.14
N LYS A 6 -4.46 -5.97 -57.22
CA LYS A 6 -4.69 -7.40 -57.39
C LYS A 6 -3.32 -8.07 -57.45
N GLY A 7 -2.89 -8.63 -56.32
CA GLY A 7 -1.64 -9.39 -56.24
C GLY A 7 -1.62 -10.53 -57.26
N ASP A 8 -0.44 -10.79 -57.81
CA ASP A 8 -0.21 -11.91 -58.73
C ASP A 8 -0.53 -13.24 -58.02
N ARG A 9 -1.56 -13.93 -58.53
CA ARG A 9 -2.07 -15.18 -57.98
C ARG A 9 -1.17 -16.39 -58.25
N THR A 10 -0.21 -16.25 -59.17
CA THR A 10 0.71 -17.34 -59.54
C THR A 10 1.94 -17.40 -58.63
N ARG A 11 2.18 -16.34 -57.86
CA ARG A 11 3.31 -16.26 -56.95
C ARG A 11 3.03 -17.04 -55.68
N ALA A 12 4.00 -17.86 -55.26
CA ALA A 12 3.93 -18.55 -53.98
C ALA A 12 3.78 -17.56 -52.81
N ILE A 13 2.83 -17.86 -51.93
CA ILE A 13 2.57 -17.05 -50.73
C ILE A 13 3.62 -17.42 -49.69
N VAL A 14 4.37 -16.40 -49.26
CA VAL A 14 5.42 -16.56 -48.26
C VAL A 14 5.05 -15.78 -47.02
N LEU A 15 4.77 -16.50 -45.94
CA LEU A 15 4.39 -15.95 -44.66
C LEU A 15 5.63 -15.72 -43.80
N ARG A 16 5.77 -14.49 -43.29
CA ARG A 16 6.80 -14.14 -42.30
C ARG A 16 6.15 -14.15 -40.92
N ILE A 17 6.52 -15.12 -40.09
CA ILE A 17 5.99 -15.29 -38.74
C ILE A 17 6.87 -14.49 -37.78
N GLU A 18 6.26 -13.59 -37.02
CA GLU A 18 6.94 -12.73 -36.05
C GLU A 18 7.35 -13.49 -34.79
N ASP A 19 8.28 -12.93 -34.02
CA ASP A 19 8.66 -13.47 -32.71
C ASP A 19 7.45 -13.61 -31.78
N ASN A 20 7.44 -14.65 -30.95
CA ASN A 20 6.36 -14.93 -30.00
C ASN A 20 4.96 -15.03 -30.64
N THR A 21 4.90 -15.40 -31.92
CA THR A 21 3.64 -15.71 -32.61
C THR A 21 3.58 -17.15 -33.08
N ALA A 22 2.37 -17.66 -33.22
CA ALA A 22 2.08 -18.96 -33.77
C ALA A 22 1.05 -18.84 -34.90
N VAL A 23 1.21 -19.69 -35.92
CA VAL A 23 0.31 -19.77 -37.07
C VAL A 23 -0.14 -21.21 -37.24
N LEU A 24 -1.43 -21.38 -37.49
CA LEU A 24 -2.00 -22.67 -37.86
C LEU A 24 -2.11 -22.77 -39.38
N ILE A 25 -1.38 -23.73 -39.95
CA ILE A 25 -1.40 -24.04 -41.38
C ILE A 25 -2.06 -25.40 -41.55
N ASN A 26 -3.11 -25.45 -42.35
CA ASN A 26 -3.85 -26.67 -42.66
C ASN A 26 -3.56 -27.08 -44.10
N ASP A 27 -3.09 -28.31 -44.27
CA ASP A 27 -2.95 -28.95 -45.58
C ASP A 27 -4.23 -29.73 -45.90
N PHE A 28 -4.94 -29.34 -46.96
CA PHE A 28 -6.20 -29.98 -47.34
C PHE A 28 -6.02 -31.29 -48.11
N GLU A 29 -4.86 -31.54 -48.73
CA GLU A 29 -4.61 -32.83 -49.40
C GLU A 29 -4.44 -33.94 -48.37
N THR A 30 -3.64 -33.68 -47.34
CA THR A 30 -3.30 -34.67 -46.33
C THR A 30 -4.17 -34.57 -45.07
N ASN A 31 -5.05 -33.56 -45.01
CA ASN A 31 -5.86 -33.18 -43.85
C ASN A 31 -5.02 -33.04 -42.55
N HIS A 32 -3.77 -32.63 -42.70
CA HIS A 32 -2.84 -32.44 -41.59
C HIS A 32 -2.74 -30.95 -41.23
N ALA A 33 -3.06 -30.65 -39.98
CA ALA A 33 -2.85 -29.34 -39.38
C ALA A 33 -1.48 -29.29 -38.67
N ARG A 34 -0.66 -28.31 -39.04
CA ARG A 34 0.63 -28.02 -38.39
C ARG A 34 0.65 -26.61 -37.81
N VAL A 35 1.30 -26.48 -36.66
CA VAL A 35 1.50 -25.20 -35.98
C VAL A 35 2.95 -24.80 -36.20
N GLU A 36 3.15 -23.61 -36.75
CA GLU A 36 4.47 -23.04 -36.97
C GLU A 36 4.67 -21.89 -35.99
N PHE A 37 5.77 -21.94 -35.23
CA PHE A 37 6.15 -20.93 -34.25
C PHE A 37 7.17 -19.97 -34.87
N GLY A 38 7.07 -18.68 -34.52
CA GLY A 38 8.04 -17.68 -34.94
C GLY A 38 9.29 -17.59 -34.04
N PRO A 39 10.36 -16.95 -34.52
CA PRO A 39 10.51 -16.33 -35.84
C PRO A 39 10.81 -17.36 -36.92
N ALA A 40 9.96 -17.42 -37.95
CA ALA A 40 10.14 -18.33 -39.07
C ALA A 40 9.58 -17.73 -40.37
N LYS A 41 10.11 -18.17 -41.50
CA LYS A 41 9.60 -17.81 -42.82
C LYS A 41 9.10 -19.09 -43.48
N VAL A 42 7.79 -19.20 -43.63
CA VAL A 42 7.14 -20.39 -44.16
C VAL A 42 6.56 -20.07 -45.52
N MET A 43 6.88 -20.91 -46.50
CA MET A 43 6.25 -20.87 -47.82
C MET A 43 5.07 -21.84 -47.81
N LEU A 44 3.89 -21.36 -48.19
CA LEU A 44 2.70 -22.21 -48.29
C LEU A 44 2.80 -23.11 -49.51
N ARG A 45 2.44 -24.38 -49.33
CA ARG A 45 2.23 -25.34 -50.43
C ARG A 45 0.91 -25.03 -51.16
N PRO A 46 0.69 -25.55 -52.38
CA PRO A 46 -0.51 -25.23 -53.18
C PRO A 46 -1.85 -25.54 -52.51
N TYR A 47 -1.90 -26.56 -51.65
CA TYR A 47 -3.09 -26.99 -50.92
C TYR A 47 -3.05 -26.63 -49.42
N GLU A 48 -2.12 -25.77 -49.01
CA GLU A 48 -2.03 -25.27 -47.65
C GLU A 48 -2.69 -23.91 -47.50
N ASP A 49 -3.65 -23.82 -46.58
CA ASP A 49 -4.21 -22.54 -46.16
C ASP A 49 -3.89 -22.22 -44.70
N VAL A 50 -3.82 -20.93 -44.43
CA VAL A 50 -3.65 -20.41 -43.08
C VAL A 50 -5.03 -20.19 -42.44
N THR A 51 -5.19 -20.69 -41.22
CA THR A 51 -6.43 -20.46 -40.46
C THR A 51 -6.46 -19.02 -39.93
N VAL A 52 -7.51 -18.28 -40.31
CA VAL A 52 -7.78 -16.96 -39.75
C VAL A 52 -8.58 -17.11 -38.46
N LEU A 53 -8.14 -16.44 -37.39
CA LEU A 53 -8.81 -16.41 -36.11
C LEU A 53 -9.65 -15.13 -35.98
N ASP A 54 -10.90 -15.29 -35.55
CA ASP A 54 -11.80 -14.18 -35.23
C ASP A 54 -11.82 -13.98 -33.71
N LEU A 55 -11.08 -12.99 -33.22
CA LEU A 55 -10.93 -12.69 -31.81
C LEU A 55 -11.94 -11.64 -31.33
N SER A 56 -12.37 -11.79 -30.07
CA SER A 56 -13.13 -10.77 -29.35
C SER A 56 -12.30 -9.51 -29.10
N GLY A 57 -12.89 -8.37 -29.40
CA GLY A 57 -12.27 -7.04 -29.22
C GLY A 57 -13.14 -6.12 -28.38
N SER A 58 -12.74 -4.84 -28.30
CA SER A 58 -13.43 -3.75 -27.59
C SER A 58 -13.56 -3.87 -26.06
N THR A 59 -14.13 -2.82 -25.46
CA THR A 59 -14.44 -2.68 -24.02
C THR A 59 -15.79 -1.97 -23.92
N PRO A 60 -16.92 -2.68 -23.73
CA PRO A 60 -17.09 -4.11 -23.38
C PRO A 60 -16.67 -5.07 -24.50
N LYS A 61 -16.35 -6.32 -24.15
CA LYS A 61 -15.92 -7.34 -25.11
C LYS A 61 -17.05 -7.68 -26.07
N ARG A 62 -16.77 -7.58 -27.38
CA ARG A 62 -17.69 -7.97 -28.45
C ARG A 62 -17.04 -9.07 -29.30
N PRO A 63 -17.78 -10.13 -29.64
CA PRO A 63 -17.26 -11.23 -30.44
C PRO A 63 -16.94 -10.77 -31.88
N ARG A 64 -15.96 -11.44 -32.50
CA ARG A 64 -15.60 -11.30 -33.93
C ARG A 64 -15.28 -9.87 -34.38
N GLN A 65 -14.51 -9.13 -33.59
CA GLN A 65 -14.08 -7.77 -33.94
C GLN A 65 -12.71 -7.72 -34.62
N LEU A 66 -11.83 -8.65 -34.26
CA LEU A 66 -10.44 -8.68 -34.71
C LEU A 66 -10.20 -9.93 -35.54
N LYS A 67 -9.86 -9.77 -36.82
CA LYS A 67 -9.43 -10.88 -37.67
C LYS A 67 -7.91 -10.94 -37.66
N VAL A 68 -7.37 -12.05 -37.19
CA VAL A 68 -5.94 -12.20 -36.94
C VAL A 68 -5.44 -13.47 -37.63
N LEU A 69 -4.32 -13.33 -38.35
CA LEU A 69 -3.63 -14.45 -39.00
C LEU A 69 -2.61 -15.11 -38.08
N MET A 70 -1.95 -14.32 -37.21
CA MET A 70 -0.89 -14.76 -36.32
C MET A 70 -1.31 -14.59 -34.87
N LEU A 71 -1.37 -15.69 -34.13
CA LEU A 71 -1.70 -15.68 -32.72
C LEU A 71 -0.50 -15.25 -31.89
N ARG A 72 -0.65 -14.25 -31.02
CA ARG A 72 0.39 -13.87 -30.06
C ARG A 72 0.38 -14.81 -28.86
N LEU A 73 1.54 -15.37 -28.52
CA LEU A 73 1.69 -16.32 -27.40
C LEU A 73 1.82 -15.62 -26.03
N GLY A 74 2.12 -14.32 -26.03
CA GLY A 74 2.22 -13.48 -24.83
C GLY A 74 3.66 -13.28 -24.35
N PRO A 75 3.87 -12.60 -23.20
CA PRO A 75 2.84 -12.09 -22.27
C PRO A 75 2.11 -10.85 -22.81
N ASP A 76 0.80 -10.82 -22.65
CA ASP A 76 -0.05 -9.68 -23.08
C ASP A 76 -1.21 -9.44 -22.10
N PHE A 77 -1.94 -8.35 -22.30
CA PHE A 77 -3.04 -7.92 -21.45
C PHE A 77 -4.36 -7.85 -22.22
N ALA A 78 -5.42 -8.41 -21.63
CA ALA A 78 -6.78 -8.27 -22.13
C ALA A 78 -7.61 -7.45 -21.13
N THR A 79 -8.13 -6.30 -21.57
CA THR A 79 -9.07 -5.50 -20.76
C THR A 79 -10.52 -5.86 -21.06
N ASP A 80 -11.32 -6.03 -20.02
CA ASP A 80 -12.74 -6.36 -20.10
C ASP A 80 -13.59 -5.41 -19.24
N LEU A 81 -14.86 -5.28 -19.59
CA LEU A 81 -15.85 -4.46 -18.91
C LEU A 81 -17.19 -5.19 -18.95
N PHE A 82 -17.68 -5.57 -17.78
CA PHE A 82 -18.97 -6.23 -17.61
C PHE A 82 -19.70 -5.73 -16.37
N GLU A 83 -21.01 -5.97 -16.35
CA GLU A 83 -21.86 -5.63 -15.21
C GLU A 83 -22.11 -6.87 -14.36
N VAL A 84 -22.13 -6.67 -13.04
CA VAL A 84 -22.43 -7.68 -12.02
C VAL A 84 -23.55 -7.17 -11.12
N ALA A 85 -24.31 -8.10 -10.55
CA ALA A 85 -25.29 -7.82 -9.53
C ALA A 85 -24.81 -8.42 -8.20
N THR A 86 -24.91 -7.65 -7.12
CA THR A 86 -24.64 -8.13 -5.77
C THR A 86 -25.88 -8.74 -5.13
N ARG A 87 -25.71 -9.37 -3.96
CA ARG A 87 -26.82 -9.91 -3.16
C ARG A 87 -27.90 -8.86 -2.86
N ASP A 88 -27.50 -7.61 -2.64
CA ASP A 88 -28.40 -6.49 -2.33
C ASP A 88 -29.01 -5.85 -3.59
N HIS A 89 -28.98 -6.56 -4.72
CA HIS A 89 -29.43 -6.07 -6.02
C HIS A 89 -28.71 -4.81 -6.51
N ALA A 90 -27.52 -4.50 -5.97
CA ALA A 90 -26.72 -3.39 -6.47
C ALA A 90 -26.02 -3.79 -7.77
N ARG A 91 -26.18 -2.97 -8.82
CA ARG A 91 -25.53 -3.19 -10.11
C ARG A 91 -24.21 -2.46 -10.16
N LEU A 92 -23.13 -3.22 -10.36
CA LEU A 92 -21.77 -2.70 -10.47
C LEU A 92 -21.21 -2.98 -11.86
N ARG A 93 -20.54 -2.00 -12.42
CA ARG A 93 -19.73 -2.12 -13.62
C ARG A 93 -18.29 -2.26 -13.20
N ILE A 94 -17.67 -3.38 -13.59
CA ILE A 94 -16.29 -3.69 -13.24
C ILE A 94 -15.45 -3.67 -14.50
N LYS A 95 -14.37 -2.89 -14.47
CA LYS A 95 -13.34 -2.87 -15.51
C LYS A 95 -12.12 -3.63 -15.02
N LEU A 96 -11.78 -4.73 -15.69
CA LEU A 96 -10.68 -5.62 -15.32
C LEU A 96 -9.65 -5.70 -16.44
N SER A 97 -8.41 -5.98 -16.08
CA SER A 97 -7.35 -6.29 -17.01
C SER A 97 -6.68 -7.60 -16.60
N TYR A 98 -6.67 -8.58 -17.50
CA TYR A 98 -6.10 -9.89 -17.27
C TYR A 98 -4.72 -9.96 -17.95
N LYS A 99 -3.70 -10.38 -17.21
CA LYS A 99 -2.38 -10.70 -17.76
C LYS A 99 -2.34 -12.18 -18.10
N TRP A 100 -2.13 -12.48 -19.37
CA TRP A 100 -2.16 -13.85 -19.88
C TRP A 100 -0.92 -14.19 -20.70
N GLN A 101 -0.64 -15.50 -20.78
CA GLN A 101 0.44 -16.07 -21.56
C GLN A 101 0.08 -17.52 -21.92
N PHE A 102 0.45 -18.00 -23.10
CA PHE A 102 0.31 -19.41 -23.46
C PHE A 102 1.49 -20.22 -22.90
N ASP A 103 1.20 -21.39 -22.31
CA ASP A 103 2.21 -22.33 -21.84
C ASP A 103 2.57 -23.32 -22.95
N VAL A 104 3.59 -22.96 -23.74
CA VAL A 104 4.08 -23.81 -24.84
C VAL A 104 5.25 -24.64 -24.33
N GLN A 105 5.03 -25.94 -24.12
CA GLN A 105 6.04 -26.88 -23.61
C GLN A 105 6.78 -27.64 -24.74
N GLY A 106 6.49 -27.33 -26.00
CA GLY A 106 7.12 -27.98 -27.16
C GLY A 106 6.58 -29.38 -27.45
N ASP A 107 5.41 -29.73 -26.92
CA ASP A 107 4.71 -30.98 -27.25
C ASP A 107 3.74 -30.75 -28.41
N PRO A 108 3.79 -31.54 -29.50
CA PRO A 108 2.99 -31.30 -30.70
C PRO A 108 1.47 -31.43 -30.45
N GLU A 109 1.06 -32.19 -29.43
CA GLU A 109 -0.35 -32.27 -29.01
C GLU A 109 -0.81 -31.00 -28.30
N LYS A 110 0.05 -30.40 -27.47
CA LYS A 110 -0.25 -29.15 -26.76
C LYS A 110 -0.27 -27.98 -27.74
N ASP A 111 0.59 -27.99 -28.74
CA ASP A 111 0.64 -26.94 -29.76
C ASP A 111 -0.66 -26.86 -30.55
N LYS A 112 -1.24 -28.01 -30.90
CA LYS A 112 -2.57 -28.09 -31.54
C LYS A 112 -3.70 -27.63 -30.62
N SER A 113 -3.54 -27.80 -29.30
CA SER A 113 -4.57 -27.40 -28.35
C SER A 113 -4.76 -25.88 -28.27
N ILE A 114 -3.73 -25.09 -28.56
CA ILE A 114 -3.78 -23.62 -28.58
C ILE A 114 -4.87 -23.10 -29.52
N PHE A 115 -5.04 -23.77 -30.68
CA PHE A 115 -5.98 -23.38 -31.72
C PHE A 115 -7.34 -24.08 -31.64
N ARG A 116 -7.60 -24.91 -30.61
CA ARG A 116 -8.93 -25.54 -30.43
C ARG A 116 -10.04 -24.52 -30.23
N VAL A 117 -9.71 -23.37 -29.63
CA VAL A 117 -10.66 -22.29 -29.35
C VAL A 117 -10.42 -21.16 -30.34
N ASN A 118 -11.36 -20.96 -31.27
CA ASN A 118 -11.27 -19.90 -32.29
C ASN A 118 -11.14 -18.49 -31.67
N ASP A 119 -11.89 -18.22 -30.60
CA ASP A 119 -11.86 -16.95 -29.86
C ASP A 119 -11.45 -17.18 -28.40
N PHE A 120 -10.13 -17.35 -28.18
CA PHE A 120 -9.62 -17.59 -26.83
C PHE A 120 -9.84 -16.40 -25.88
N ILE A 121 -9.79 -15.15 -26.39
CA ILE A 121 -9.99 -13.94 -25.57
C ILE A 121 -11.43 -13.88 -25.07
N GLY A 122 -12.39 -14.07 -25.97
CA GLY A 122 -13.81 -14.07 -25.63
C GLY A 122 -14.16 -15.20 -24.66
N TYR A 123 -13.68 -16.41 -24.95
CA TYR A 123 -13.88 -17.58 -24.09
C TYR A 123 -13.37 -17.35 -22.65
N VAL A 124 -12.16 -16.81 -22.52
CA VAL A 124 -11.54 -16.56 -21.21
C VAL A 124 -12.25 -15.43 -20.48
N CYS A 125 -12.51 -14.30 -21.14
CA CYS A 125 -13.21 -13.19 -20.52
C CYS A 125 -14.61 -13.61 -20.03
N GLU A 126 -15.36 -14.40 -20.81
CA GLU A 126 -16.68 -14.86 -20.39
C GLU A 126 -16.63 -15.85 -19.21
N ASN A 127 -15.69 -16.81 -19.23
CA ASN A 127 -15.53 -17.77 -18.13
C ASN A 127 -15.14 -17.06 -16.82
N LEU A 128 -14.21 -16.09 -16.90
CA LEU A 128 -13.82 -15.30 -15.75
C LEU A 128 -14.94 -14.38 -15.26
N ALA A 129 -15.62 -13.69 -16.17
CA ALA A 129 -16.75 -12.83 -15.84
C ALA A 129 -17.87 -13.62 -15.17
N SER A 130 -18.18 -14.83 -15.64
CA SER A 130 -19.17 -15.71 -15.01
C SER A 130 -18.80 -16.05 -13.55
N ARG A 131 -17.52 -16.33 -13.28
CA ARG A 131 -17.05 -16.62 -11.91
C ARG A 131 -17.13 -15.39 -11.01
N ILE A 132 -16.77 -14.22 -11.53
CA ILE A 132 -16.85 -12.96 -10.78
C ILE A 132 -18.31 -12.59 -10.50
N ARG A 133 -19.22 -12.80 -11.47
CA ARG A 133 -20.67 -12.62 -11.28
C ARG A 133 -21.19 -13.51 -10.16
N GLN A 134 -20.75 -14.76 -10.07
CA GLN A 134 -21.13 -15.67 -9.00
C GLN A 134 -20.68 -15.15 -7.62
N VAL A 135 -19.41 -14.77 -7.47
CA VAL A 135 -18.89 -14.26 -6.19
C VAL A 135 -19.53 -12.91 -5.81
N ALA A 136 -19.82 -12.06 -6.79
CA ALA A 136 -20.56 -10.82 -6.54
C ALA A 136 -21.97 -11.10 -6.01
N ALA A 137 -22.68 -12.08 -6.58
CA ALA A 137 -24.04 -12.44 -6.17
C ALA A 137 -24.12 -13.02 -4.74
N GLU A 138 -23.04 -13.65 -4.27
CA GLU A 138 -22.96 -14.19 -2.90
C GLU A 138 -22.69 -13.11 -1.83
N ASN A 139 -22.13 -11.97 -2.22
CA ASN A 139 -21.67 -10.92 -1.31
C ASN A 139 -22.54 -9.67 -1.36
N GLU A 140 -22.61 -8.97 -0.23
CA GLU A 140 -23.21 -7.64 -0.12
C GLU A 140 -22.33 -6.57 -0.79
N PHE A 141 -22.93 -5.45 -1.19
CA PHE A 141 -22.22 -4.37 -1.92
C PHE A 141 -21.00 -3.85 -1.14
N GLU A 142 -21.18 -3.54 0.15
CA GLU A 142 -20.12 -2.93 0.96
C GLU A 142 -18.94 -3.89 1.18
N THR A 143 -19.24 -5.16 1.45
CA THR A 143 -18.23 -6.21 1.63
C THR A 143 -17.47 -6.45 0.33
N PHE A 144 -18.17 -6.47 -0.81
CA PHE A 144 -17.57 -6.61 -2.12
C PHE A 144 -16.66 -5.41 -2.45
N HIS A 145 -17.09 -4.18 -2.18
CA HIS A 145 -16.28 -2.98 -2.43
C HIS A 145 -15.00 -2.93 -1.57
N LYS A 146 -15.08 -3.27 -0.28
CA LYS A 146 -13.91 -3.28 0.63
C LYS A 146 -12.91 -4.39 0.28
N ASN A 147 -13.41 -5.57 -0.10
CA ASN A 147 -12.59 -6.77 -0.32
C ASN A 147 -12.49 -7.21 -1.78
N ALA A 148 -12.79 -6.34 -2.75
CA ALA A 148 -12.91 -6.69 -4.17
C ALA A 148 -11.67 -7.44 -4.69
N SER A 149 -10.48 -6.93 -4.39
CA SER A 149 -9.20 -7.51 -4.83
C SER A 149 -9.01 -8.95 -4.35
N VAL A 150 -9.38 -9.23 -3.10
CA VAL A 150 -9.22 -10.57 -2.51
C VAL A 150 -10.29 -11.53 -3.04
N LEU A 151 -11.53 -11.06 -3.12
CA LEU A 151 -12.67 -11.87 -3.59
C LEU A 151 -12.50 -12.26 -5.06
N ILE A 152 -12.14 -11.32 -5.94
CA ILE A 152 -11.97 -11.57 -7.38
C ILE A 152 -10.78 -12.51 -7.64
N ARG A 153 -9.65 -12.30 -6.95
CA ARG A 153 -8.48 -13.20 -7.08
C ARG A 153 -8.81 -14.61 -6.60
N ARG A 154 -9.50 -14.73 -5.45
CA ARG A 154 -9.96 -16.02 -4.93
C ARG A 154 -10.92 -16.72 -5.90
N ALA A 155 -11.84 -15.97 -6.52
CA ALA A 155 -12.82 -16.51 -7.47
C ALA A 155 -12.14 -17.13 -8.71
N ILE A 156 -11.08 -16.49 -9.20
CA ILE A 156 -10.41 -16.89 -10.44
C ILE A 156 -9.37 -17.97 -10.19
N PHE A 157 -8.43 -17.74 -9.28
CA PHE A 157 -7.34 -18.68 -9.05
C PHE A 157 -7.75 -19.89 -8.20
N GLY A 158 -8.85 -19.76 -7.44
CA GLY A 158 -9.22 -20.74 -6.43
C GLY A 158 -8.37 -20.61 -5.18
N MET A 159 -8.55 -21.56 -4.26
CA MET A 159 -7.76 -21.69 -3.05
C MET A 159 -6.92 -22.96 -3.15
N ASP A 160 -5.64 -22.87 -2.82
CA ASP A 160 -4.81 -24.03 -2.56
C ASP A 160 -5.22 -24.69 -1.24
N ASP A 161 -4.82 -25.94 -1.02
CA ASP A 161 -5.10 -26.71 0.22
C ASP A 161 -4.60 -25.99 1.51
N ALA A 162 -3.70 -25.02 1.36
CA ALA A 162 -3.21 -24.14 2.43
C ALA A 162 -4.00 -22.83 2.60
N GLY A 163 -5.17 -22.68 1.96
CA GLY A 163 -6.04 -21.51 2.04
C GLY A 163 -5.53 -20.25 1.33
N ARG A 164 -4.43 -20.34 0.57
CA ARG A 164 -3.86 -19.23 -0.21
C ARG A 164 -4.40 -19.26 -1.63
N ALA A 165 -4.57 -18.08 -2.25
CA ALA A 165 -4.94 -18.01 -3.65
C ALA A 165 -3.82 -18.62 -4.51
N ARG A 166 -4.19 -19.55 -5.41
CA ARG A 166 -3.25 -20.15 -6.35
C ARG A 166 -2.59 -19.05 -7.18
N LYS A 167 -1.32 -19.22 -7.55
CA LYS A 167 -0.60 -18.18 -8.29
C LYS A 167 -1.09 -18.04 -9.73
N ASP A 168 -1.46 -19.16 -10.34
CA ASP A 168 -1.72 -19.23 -11.77
C ASP A 168 -2.98 -20.06 -12.01
N ARG A 169 -3.73 -19.70 -13.05
CA ARG A 169 -4.83 -20.53 -13.56
C ARG A 169 -4.49 -20.97 -14.97
N LEU A 170 -4.39 -22.28 -15.17
CA LEU A 170 -4.23 -22.89 -16.49
C LEU A 170 -5.60 -23.35 -17.01
N PHE A 171 -5.90 -23.01 -18.25
CA PHE A 171 -7.01 -23.58 -19.00
C PHE A 171 -6.50 -24.79 -19.78
N SER A 172 -7.03 -25.96 -19.48
CA SER A 172 -6.62 -27.22 -20.12
C SER A 172 -6.97 -27.27 -21.60
N GLU A 173 -7.97 -26.52 -22.02
CA GLU A 173 -8.52 -26.55 -23.38
C GLU A 173 -7.61 -25.89 -24.40
N ASN A 174 -6.99 -24.77 -24.03
CA ASN A 174 -6.18 -23.92 -24.92
C ASN A 174 -4.76 -23.66 -24.38
N GLN A 175 -4.37 -24.28 -23.26
CA GLN A 175 -3.08 -24.07 -22.57
C GLN A 175 -2.80 -22.60 -22.23
N LEU A 176 -3.85 -21.79 -22.09
CA LEU A 176 -3.72 -20.41 -21.67
C LEU A 176 -3.51 -20.36 -20.15
N ARG A 177 -2.47 -19.64 -19.75
CA ARG A 177 -2.16 -19.33 -18.36
C ARG A 177 -2.53 -17.89 -18.06
N ILE A 178 -3.38 -17.69 -17.06
CA ILE A 178 -3.58 -16.37 -16.46
C ILE A 178 -2.54 -16.22 -15.36
N ILE A 179 -1.72 -15.16 -15.48
CA ILE A 179 -0.63 -14.84 -14.56
C ILE A 179 -1.14 -13.94 -13.43
N ASP A 180 -1.83 -12.85 -13.79
CA ASP A 180 -2.29 -11.86 -12.81
C ASP A 180 -3.53 -11.12 -13.31
N ILE A 181 -4.21 -10.46 -12.38
CA ILE A 181 -5.45 -9.73 -12.60
C ILE A 181 -5.36 -8.37 -11.92
N ASP A 182 -5.60 -7.34 -12.72
CA ASP A 182 -5.69 -5.96 -12.27
C ASP A 182 -7.13 -5.46 -12.34
N ILE A 183 -7.63 -4.98 -11.20
CA ILE A 183 -8.90 -4.24 -11.14
C ILE A 183 -8.59 -2.79 -11.51
N LYS A 184 -9.19 -2.30 -12.60
CA LYS A 184 -9.01 -0.90 -13.03
C LYS A 184 -10.04 0.02 -12.42
N ASP A 185 -11.30 -0.41 -12.41
CA ASP A 185 -12.40 0.42 -11.91
C ASP A 185 -13.58 -0.45 -11.45
N ILE A 186 -14.28 0.01 -10.40
CA ILE A 186 -15.53 -0.57 -9.89
C ILE A 186 -16.48 0.60 -9.66
N ALA A 187 -17.47 0.74 -10.54
CA ALA A 187 -18.43 1.84 -10.48
C ALA A 187 -19.86 1.30 -10.37
N PRO A 188 -20.72 1.84 -9.50
CA PRO A 188 -22.15 1.53 -9.55
C PRO A 188 -22.75 2.03 -10.87
N VAL A 189 -23.64 1.23 -11.47
CA VAL A 189 -24.36 1.59 -12.70
C VAL A 189 -25.45 2.61 -12.40
N ASP A 190 -26.10 2.47 -11.24
CA ASP A 190 -27.21 3.33 -10.83
C ASP A 190 -26.70 4.64 -10.24
N GLU A 191 -26.98 5.74 -10.93
CA GLU A 191 -26.61 7.10 -10.50
C GLU A 191 -27.22 7.46 -9.14
N LYS A 192 -28.44 6.98 -8.85
CA LYS A 192 -29.11 7.15 -7.54
C LYS A 192 -28.34 6.48 -6.41
N THR A 193 -27.78 5.29 -6.65
CA THR A 193 -26.98 4.56 -5.65
C THR A 193 -25.63 5.25 -5.46
N ALA A 194 -25.04 5.75 -6.54
CA ALA A 194 -23.82 6.57 -6.47
C ALA A 194 -24.03 7.86 -5.68
N LEU A 195 -25.17 8.54 -5.87
CA LEU A 195 -25.54 9.74 -5.13
C LEU A 195 -25.73 9.45 -3.63
N LYS A 196 -26.49 8.40 -3.29
CA LYS A 196 -26.66 7.98 -1.89
C LYS A 196 -25.34 7.61 -1.21
N LEU A 197 -24.42 6.99 -1.94
CA LEU A 197 -23.07 6.70 -1.43
C LEU A 197 -22.26 7.97 -1.18
N ARG A 198 -22.34 8.97 -2.08
CA ARG A 198 -21.69 10.26 -1.88
C ARG A 198 -22.27 11.00 -0.67
N GLU A 199 -23.60 11.04 -0.55
CA GLU A 199 -24.28 11.62 0.61
C GLU A 199 -23.88 10.93 1.92
N ALA A 200 -23.75 9.60 1.92
CA ALA A 200 -23.28 8.85 3.09
C ALA A 200 -21.82 9.15 3.44
N ILE A 201 -20.95 9.34 2.45
CA ILE A 201 -19.55 9.73 2.67
C ILE A 201 -19.47 11.17 3.20
N ASP A 202 -20.22 12.10 2.61
CA ASP A 202 -20.24 13.51 3.01
C ASP A 202 -20.76 13.68 4.44
N THR A 203 -21.81 12.95 4.80
CA THR A 203 -22.33 12.93 6.19
C THR A 203 -21.32 12.32 7.16
N ASN A 204 -20.60 11.26 6.80
CA ASN A 204 -19.54 10.70 7.65
C ASN A 204 -18.39 11.70 7.86
N ILE A 205 -17.97 12.39 6.79
CA ILE A 205 -16.96 13.46 6.88
C ILE A 205 -17.46 14.60 7.78
N GLN A 206 -18.71 15.02 7.65
CA GLN A 206 -19.31 16.03 8.52
C GLN A 206 -19.29 15.60 9.99
N ILE A 207 -19.69 14.36 10.30
CA ILE A 207 -19.64 13.80 11.65
C ILE A 207 -18.20 13.82 12.20
N GLN A 208 -17.21 13.41 11.41
CA GLN A 208 -15.80 13.45 11.84
C GLN A 208 -15.30 14.88 12.06
N LEU A 209 -15.67 15.81 11.19
CA LEU A 209 -15.33 17.22 11.34
C LEU A 209 -15.97 17.82 12.58
N ASP A 210 -17.22 17.49 12.86
CA ASP A 210 -17.92 17.99 14.04
C ASP A 210 -17.38 17.38 15.33
N ALA A 211 -17.04 16.08 15.33
CA ALA A 211 -16.32 15.46 16.44
C ALA A 211 -14.96 16.14 16.68
N SER A 212 -14.18 16.37 15.62
CA SER A 212 -12.88 17.05 15.73
C SER A 212 -13.02 18.51 16.19
N ARG A 213 -14.07 19.21 15.74
CA ARG A 213 -14.41 20.56 16.20
C ARG A 213 -14.78 20.57 17.69
N GLN A 214 -15.61 19.63 18.13
CA GLN A 214 -15.98 19.49 19.54
C GLN A 214 -14.76 19.20 20.41
N GLU A 215 -13.86 18.31 19.99
CA GLU A 215 -12.60 18.06 20.69
C GLU A 215 -11.71 19.31 20.76
N ALA A 216 -11.61 20.06 19.66
CA ALA A 216 -10.85 21.31 19.64
C ALA A 216 -11.46 22.36 20.57
N GLN A 217 -12.79 22.50 20.60
CA GLN A 217 -13.50 23.41 21.51
C GLN A 217 -13.31 23.00 22.97
N ALA A 218 -13.49 21.72 23.29
CA ALA A 218 -13.26 21.19 24.63
C ALA A 218 -11.81 21.42 25.08
N ALA A 219 -10.84 21.24 24.18
CA ALA A 219 -9.43 21.49 24.50
C ALA A 219 -9.13 22.99 24.72
N VAL A 220 -9.82 23.90 24.03
CA VAL A 220 -9.72 25.34 24.27
C VAL A 220 -10.33 25.70 25.62
N GLU A 221 -11.49 25.13 25.94
CA GLU A 221 -12.17 25.39 27.21
C GLU A 221 -11.38 24.88 28.41
N LEU A 222 -10.82 23.66 28.32
CA LEU A 222 -9.91 23.12 29.34
C LEU A 222 -8.70 24.01 29.57
N LYS A 223 -8.17 24.66 28.51
CA LYS A 223 -7.08 25.61 28.66
C LYS A 223 -7.52 26.90 29.35
N ARG A 224 -8.73 27.39 29.07
CA ARG A 224 -9.31 28.56 29.74
C ARG A 224 -9.47 28.32 31.22
N ILE A 225 -10.14 27.23 31.59
CA ILE A 225 -10.35 26.82 32.99
C ILE A 225 -8.99 26.70 33.71
N ARG A 226 -8.02 26.00 33.11
CA ARG A 226 -6.67 25.89 33.70
C ARG A 226 -6.01 27.26 33.90
N SER A 227 -6.13 28.17 32.94
CA SER A 227 -5.56 29.51 33.07
C SER A 227 -6.26 30.34 34.14
N GLU A 228 -7.55 30.09 34.41
CA GLU A 228 -8.30 30.73 35.49
C GLU A 228 -7.92 30.15 36.85
N GLU A 229 -7.80 28.83 36.95
CA GLU A 229 -7.29 28.14 38.15
C GLU A 229 -5.89 28.62 38.52
N GLU A 230 -4.99 28.77 37.54
CA GLU A 230 -3.64 29.29 37.75
C GLU A 230 -3.64 30.73 38.29
N LYS A 231 -4.52 31.61 37.76
CA LYS A 231 -4.68 32.98 38.26
C LYS A 231 -5.18 32.98 39.71
N GLN A 232 -6.22 32.21 40.01
CA GLN A 232 -6.78 32.12 41.36
C GLN A 232 -5.75 31.59 42.37
N LEU A 233 -4.96 30.57 42.00
CA LEU A 233 -3.89 30.06 42.84
C LEU A 233 -2.79 31.11 43.07
N ALA A 234 -2.44 31.89 42.03
CA ALA A 234 -1.47 32.97 42.15
C ALA A 234 -1.97 34.08 43.09
N ASP A 235 -3.25 34.47 42.99
CA ASP A 235 -3.86 35.48 43.86
C ASP A 235 -3.87 35.02 45.32
N ILE A 236 -4.32 33.78 45.60
CA ILE A 236 -4.30 33.20 46.95
C ILE A 236 -2.87 33.14 47.50
N ALA A 237 -1.89 32.74 46.68
CA ALA A 237 -0.49 32.71 47.09
C ALA A 237 0.05 34.12 47.43
N SER A 238 -0.36 35.15 46.70
CA SER A 238 0.00 36.54 47.00
C SER A 238 -0.62 37.01 48.32
N HIS A 239 -1.91 36.73 48.54
CA HIS A 239 -2.61 37.06 49.78
C HIS A 239 -1.97 36.37 50.99
N ARG A 240 -1.66 35.06 50.90
CA ARG A 240 -0.98 34.32 51.96
C ARG A 240 0.39 34.90 52.30
N LYS A 241 1.16 35.36 51.31
CA LYS A 241 2.45 36.03 51.53
C LYS A 241 2.26 37.35 52.27
N SER A 242 1.33 38.19 51.83
CA SER A 242 1.04 39.46 52.49
C SER A 242 0.51 39.27 53.92
N GLU A 243 -0.27 38.22 54.18
CA GLU A 243 -0.73 37.88 55.53
C GLU A 243 0.41 37.39 56.43
N ALA A 244 1.32 36.56 55.91
CA ALA A 244 2.51 36.13 56.65
C ALA A 244 3.43 37.32 57.00
N GLU A 245 3.61 38.25 56.06
CA GLU A 245 4.33 39.52 56.30
C GLU A 245 3.63 40.42 57.33
N ARG A 246 2.29 40.48 57.31
CA ARG A 246 1.52 41.20 58.34
C ARG A 246 1.67 40.55 59.71
N GLN A 247 1.58 39.23 59.79
CA GLN A 247 1.73 38.49 61.05
C GLN A 247 3.12 38.70 61.65
N SER A 248 4.19 38.64 60.84
CA SER A 248 5.55 38.88 61.34
C SER A 248 5.76 40.32 61.81
N LEU A 249 5.16 41.30 61.14
CA LEU A 249 5.20 42.71 61.56
C LEU A 249 4.44 42.92 62.88
N ILE A 250 3.28 42.29 63.05
CA ILE A 250 2.52 42.31 64.32
C ILE A 250 3.32 41.66 65.44
N GLU A 251 3.98 40.54 65.18
CA GLU A 251 4.81 39.84 66.16
C GLU A 251 5.97 40.73 66.61
N LEU A 252 6.68 41.39 65.68
CA LEU A 252 7.72 42.36 65.99
C LEU A 252 7.18 43.55 66.81
N GLN A 253 6.03 44.13 66.43
CA GLN A 253 5.38 45.19 67.20
C GLN A 253 4.99 44.75 68.62
N SER A 254 4.55 43.50 68.80
CA SER A 254 4.22 42.94 70.11
C SER A 254 5.47 42.75 71.00
N VAL A 255 6.61 42.37 70.39
CA VAL A 255 7.91 42.26 71.07
C VAL A 255 8.44 43.65 71.45
N ASP A 256 8.33 44.63 70.55
CA ASP A 256 8.73 46.02 70.81
C ASP A 256 7.90 46.65 71.95
N CYS A 257 6.59 46.41 71.99
CA CYS A 257 5.72 46.86 73.09
C CYS A 257 6.12 46.20 74.43
N ARG A 258 6.49 44.91 74.42
CA ARG A 258 7.03 44.20 75.61
C ARG A 258 8.38 44.75 76.09
N CYS A 259 9.26 45.12 75.18
CA CYS A 259 10.55 45.74 75.50
C CYS A 259 10.39 47.19 75.97
N GLY A 260 9.39 47.91 75.46
CA GLY A 260 8.99 49.24 75.92
C GLY A 260 8.51 49.25 77.38
N ASP A 261 7.75 48.24 77.79
CA ASP A 261 7.31 48.08 79.18
C ASP A 261 8.44 47.68 80.13
N ARG A 262 9.38 46.80 79.72
CA ARG A 262 10.57 46.46 80.54
C ARG A 262 11.51 47.65 80.75
N ARG A 263 11.57 48.61 79.82
CA ARG A 263 12.40 49.82 79.99
C ARG A 263 11.84 50.83 81.00
N ARG A 264 10.60 50.68 81.47
CA ARG A 264 10.05 51.51 82.57
C ARG A 264 10.33 50.95 83.98
N GLY A 265 10.94 49.77 84.11
CA GLY A 265 11.30 49.19 85.41
C GLY A 265 12.63 48.43 85.40
N GLY A 266 13.75 49.12 85.58
CA GLY A 266 15.02 48.52 86.06
C GLY A 266 16.25 48.60 85.14
N ALA A 267 17.13 49.58 85.46
CA ALA A 267 18.60 49.72 85.30
C ALA A 267 19.39 49.23 84.03
N PRO A 268 20.42 50.01 83.58
CA PRO A 268 21.30 49.67 82.44
C PRO A 268 22.63 49.02 82.89
N CYS A 269 23.28 48.22 82.01
CA CYS A 269 24.70 47.82 82.10
C CYS A 269 25.18 47.07 80.81
N PRO A 270 26.49 46.88 80.55
CA PRO A 270 27.18 47.63 79.49
C PRO A 270 27.81 46.79 78.35
N VAL A 271 28.32 47.55 77.36
CA VAL A 271 29.08 47.19 76.16
C VAL A 271 30.28 46.26 76.41
N ARG A 272 30.54 45.33 75.46
CA ARG A 272 31.90 44.88 75.12
C ARG A 272 32.09 44.74 73.61
N SER A 273 33.22 45.27 73.16
CA SER A 273 33.66 45.51 71.78
C SER A 273 34.62 44.45 71.25
N SER A 274 34.59 44.16 69.94
CA SER A 274 35.81 44.00 69.11
C SER A 274 35.49 43.95 67.60
N ARG A 275 35.80 45.07 66.92
CA ARG A 275 36.55 45.26 65.65
C ARG A 275 36.78 44.02 64.75
N CYS A 276 36.32 44.03 63.48
CA CYS A 276 37.02 44.53 62.26
C CYS A 276 38.24 43.70 61.80
N CYS A 277 38.10 42.99 60.68
CA CYS A 277 38.95 43.12 59.49
C CYS A 277 38.31 42.38 58.29
N SER A 278 38.24 43.08 57.17
CA SER A 278 37.80 42.66 55.84
C SER A 278 38.90 41.94 55.06
N ALA A 279 38.55 40.94 54.24
CA ALA A 279 38.85 40.89 52.80
C ALA A 279 38.55 39.50 52.18
N GLY A 280 37.78 39.51 51.08
CA GLY A 280 38.15 38.86 49.81
C GLY A 280 38.18 37.33 49.66
N ALA A 281 37.18 36.84 48.93
CA ALA A 281 37.29 35.95 47.77
C ALA A 281 37.19 34.40 47.90
N CYS A 282 36.39 33.87 46.95
CA CYS A 282 36.44 32.57 46.28
C CYS A 282 35.88 31.30 46.98
N GLY A 283 34.95 30.63 46.28
CA GLY A 283 34.52 29.24 46.54
C GLY A 283 35.62 28.20 46.24
N PRO A 284 35.40 26.90 46.51
CA PRO A 284 34.67 25.97 45.62
C PRO A 284 33.76 25.03 46.47
N GLY A 285 33.07 23.97 46.05
CA GLY A 285 33.17 23.02 44.96
C GLY A 285 32.42 21.73 45.38
N VAL A 286 31.60 21.21 44.47
CA VAL A 286 30.92 19.91 44.35
C VAL A 286 31.43 18.74 45.24
N ALA A 287 30.51 17.98 45.87
CA ALA A 287 30.28 16.52 45.63
C ALA A 287 29.65 15.72 46.80
N HIS A 288 28.50 15.11 46.50
CA HIS A 288 28.04 13.73 46.79
C HIS A 288 28.25 12.99 48.13
N GLY A 289 27.15 12.33 48.57
CA GLY A 289 27.16 10.98 49.18
C GLY A 289 25.98 10.73 50.15
N ARG A 290 24.83 10.19 49.70
CA ARG A 290 24.43 8.77 49.63
C ARG A 290 24.31 8.02 50.98
N VAL A 291 23.13 7.44 51.23
CA VAL A 291 22.86 6.01 51.59
C VAL A 291 21.42 5.68 51.13
N SER A 292 21.15 5.01 49.98
CA SER A 292 20.88 3.57 49.71
C SER A 292 19.79 2.90 50.59
N ALA A 293 18.85 2.04 50.15
CA ALA A 293 18.56 1.37 48.87
C ALA A 293 17.17 0.66 48.94
N ARG A 294 16.48 0.49 47.80
CA ARG A 294 15.85 -0.77 47.32
C ARG A 294 15.02 -0.51 46.05
N THR A 295 15.33 -1.21 44.95
CA THR A 295 14.34 -1.86 44.05
C THR A 295 15.04 -2.63 42.92
N ARG A 296 14.53 -3.83 42.62
CA ARG A 296 14.93 -4.71 41.50
C ARG A 296 13.98 -4.53 40.30
N ARG A 297 14.56 -4.55 39.10
CA ARG A 297 14.12 -5.11 37.79
C ARG A 297 12.75 -4.69 37.18
N THR A 298 12.85 -3.89 36.10
CA THR A 298 12.28 -3.99 34.71
C THR A 298 11.02 -4.82 34.41
N PRO A 299 10.23 -4.54 33.33
CA PRO A 299 10.61 -3.84 32.08
C PRO A 299 9.60 -2.82 31.47
N SER A 300 10.06 -2.15 30.42
CA SER A 300 9.35 -1.34 29.38
C SER A 300 8.17 -2.08 28.69
N PRO A 301 7.26 -1.45 27.89
CA PRO A 301 7.59 -0.43 26.86
C PRO A 301 6.56 0.67 26.51
N ALA A 302 7.05 1.64 25.72
CA ALA A 302 6.42 2.38 24.62
C ALA A 302 5.14 3.22 24.84
N TRP A 303 5.17 4.50 24.44
CA TRP A 303 4.49 4.98 23.23
C TRP A 303 4.80 6.46 22.94
N THR A 304 4.68 6.76 21.66
CA THR A 304 4.97 7.98 20.91
C THR A 304 4.00 9.14 21.15
N GLY A 305 4.49 10.38 20.96
CA GLY A 305 3.84 11.30 20.03
C GLY A 305 3.21 12.60 20.58
N ARG A 306 3.80 13.72 20.10
CA ARG A 306 3.20 15.04 19.79
C ARG A 306 2.78 15.99 20.94
N ARG A 307 3.42 17.17 20.91
CA ARG A 307 2.78 18.49 20.63
C ARG A 307 3.91 19.48 20.23
N THR A 308 3.85 20.06 19.01
CA THR A 308 3.66 21.51 18.73
C THR A 308 4.52 22.42 19.61
N SER A 309 5.34 23.38 19.15
CA SER A 309 5.36 24.21 17.93
C SER A 309 6.63 25.07 17.96
N SER A 310 6.97 25.67 16.81
CA SER A 310 8.12 26.54 16.48
C SER A 310 8.43 27.69 17.46
N PRO A 311 9.63 28.30 17.35
CA PRO A 311 9.75 29.54 16.56
C PRO A 311 11.02 29.61 15.68
N GLY A 312 10.94 30.44 14.63
CA GLY A 312 11.89 30.48 13.52
C GLY A 312 13.07 31.45 13.63
N ALA A 313 14.00 31.33 12.68
CA ALA A 313 14.81 32.43 12.13
C ALA A 313 15.61 31.99 10.88
N ARG A 314 15.35 32.73 9.79
CA ARG A 314 16.31 33.34 8.83
C ARG A 314 17.12 32.54 7.78
N SER A 315 17.14 33.19 6.61
CA SER A 315 18.15 33.30 5.53
C SER A 315 18.46 32.06 4.69
N ARG A 316 18.04 32.02 3.42
CA ARG A 316 18.63 32.62 2.19
C ARG A 316 19.89 31.89 1.70
N GLY A 317 19.82 31.44 0.45
CA GLY A 317 20.96 31.47 -0.49
C GLY A 317 21.29 30.16 -1.20
N SER A 318 21.14 30.17 -2.54
CA SER A 318 22.03 29.59 -3.58
C SER A 318 22.54 28.14 -3.41
N GLY A 319 22.54 27.25 -4.40
CA GLY A 319 22.44 27.36 -5.85
C GLY A 319 23.13 26.13 -6.50
N ARG A 320 22.86 25.92 -7.80
CA ARG A 320 23.61 25.10 -8.79
C ARG A 320 23.73 23.59 -8.54
N ARG A 321 23.11 22.73 -9.37
CA ARG A 321 23.60 22.18 -10.67
C ARG A 321 24.97 21.49 -10.60
N GLY A 322 25.00 20.20 -10.91
CA GLY A 322 26.17 19.52 -11.49
C GLY A 322 26.28 18.03 -11.16
N PRO A 323 26.88 17.20 -12.04
CA PRO A 323 26.31 15.92 -12.45
C PRO A 323 27.14 14.68 -12.07
N GLY A 324 26.61 13.50 -12.43
CA GLY A 324 27.09 12.19 -11.99
C GLY A 324 28.40 11.69 -12.59
N CYS A 325 28.80 10.49 -12.15
CA CYS A 325 29.56 9.54 -12.96
C CYS A 325 29.70 8.17 -12.26
N SER A 326 29.42 7.12 -13.03
CA SER A 326 30.11 5.81 -13.09
C SER A 326 30.62 5.18 -11.78
N ARG A 327 30.02 4.05 -11.39
CA ARG A 327 30.75 3.00 -10.67
C ARG A 327 30.91 1.76 -11.54
N THR A 328 32.19 1.51 -11.76
CA THR A 328 32.90 0.44 -12.43
C THR A 328 32.55 -0.96 -11.89
N ARG A 329 32.52 -1.91 -12.82
CA ARG A 329 32.63 -3.36 -12.58
C ARG A 329 33.95 -3.69 -11.87
N CYS A 330 33.90 -4.67 -10.97
CA CYS A 330 35.04 -5.55 -10.68
C CYS A 330 34.54 -6.99 -10.50
N PRO A 331 35.18 -8.00 -11.12
CA PRO A 331 34.80 -9.42 -11.04
C PRO A 331 35.67 -10.18 -10.03
N SER A 332 35.08 -11.06 -9.23
CA SER A 332 35.73 -12.15 -8.49
C SER A 332 34.60 -13.01 -7.89
N ARG A 333 34.57 -14.35 -7.81
CA ARG A 333 35.59 -15.38 -7.69
C ARG A 333 34.96 -16.72 -8.11
N ARG A 334 35.77 -17.55 -8.78
CA ARG A 334 35.51 -18.98 -9.03
C ARG A 334 35.40 -19.74 -7.69
N ARG A 335 34.49 -20.71 -7.60
CA ARG A 335 34.54 -21.85 -6.67
C ARG A 335 34.55 -23.14 -7.49
N PRO A 336 35.48 -24.09 -7.25
CA PRO A 336 35.41 -25.42 -7.83
C PRO A 336 34.82 -26.46 -6.85
N SER A 337 34.19 -27.47 -7.47
CA SER A 337 34.16 -28.91 -7.12
C SER A 337 33.59 -29.41 -5.79
N SER A 338 32.55 -30.27 -5.88
CA SER A 338 32.60 -31.70 -5.48
C SER A 338 31.30 -32.41 -5.96
N ILE A 339 31.42 -33.30 -6.94
CA ILE A 339 31.44 -34.78 -6.82
C ILE A 339 30.04 -35.37 -6.52
N GLY A 340 29.47 -35.98 -7.56
CA GLY A 340 28.27 -36.79 -7.50
C GLY A 340 28.54 -38.19 -6.93
N ALA A 341 27.51 -38.73 -6.28
CA ALA A 341 27.42 -40.13 -5.87
C ALA A 341 26.25 -40.81 -6.62
N PRO A 342 26.43 -42.01 -7.19
CA PRO A 342 25.38 -42.75 -7.90
C PRO A 342 24.45 -43.55 -6.95
N PRO A 343 23.25 -43.95 -7.42
CA PRO A 343 22.22 -44.57 -6.58
C PRO A 343 22.46 -46.06 -6.30
N ALA A 344 22.05 -46.47 -5.10
CA ALA A 344 22.16 -47.83 -4.57
C ALA A 344 21.15 -48.81 -5.22
N CYS A 345 21.66 -49.99 -5.55
CA CYS A 345 20.92 -51.16 -6.01
C CYS A 345 19.93 -51.67 -4.95
N ARG A 346 18.70 -52.02 -5.39
CA ARG A 346 17.75 -52.85 -4.64
C ARG A 346 18.01 -54.33 -4.95
N PRO A 347 17.91 -55.25 -3.98
CA PRO A 347 17.71 -56.67 -4.26
C PRO A 347 16.22 -57.03 -4.23
N ARG A 348 15.77 -57.84 -5.20
CA ARG A 348 14.61 -58.74 -5.11
C ARG A 348 15.08 -60.06 -4.47
N PRO A 349 14.23 -60.89 -3.84
CA PRO A 349 12.96 -61.43 -4.35
C PRO A 349 11.72 -60.58 -4.02
#